data_AF-A0A7V3NME1-F1
#
_entry.id   AF-A0A7V3NME1-F1
#
_cell.length_a   1.000
_cell.length_b   1.000
_cell.length_c   1.000
_cell.angle_alpha   90.00
_cell.angle_beta   90.00
_cell.angle_gamma   90.00
#
_symmetry.space_group_name_H-M   'P 1'
#
loop_
_entity.id
_entity.type
_entity.pdbx_description
1 polymer ?
#
loop_
_entity_poly.entity_id
_entity_poly.type
_entity_poly.pdbx_seq_one_letter_code
_entity_poly.pdbx_strand_id
1 'polypeptide(L)'
;MTIASQKSDRWIVISILILAGVVFTTILLYARKTGMLCFDDAYITFRYAENLASGKGFVYNAGEHILGTTTPFFCLLLAGLRMIGIKTPVGADLINLFSAIFSSILIFLLGREVKNRIAGLNASILFICFPYFWLNLPSGMETMFAIFLALVLVWLDLKERPVLAGLVAGLLLLTRID
;
A
#
# COMPACT_ATOMS: atom_id res chain seq x y z
N MET A 1 30.76 5.44 -5.77
CA MET A 1 30.07 4.18 -6.11
C MET A 1 30.55 3.73 -7.48
N THR A 2 31.17 2.55 -7.58
CA THR A 2 31.69 2.00 -8.83
C THR A 2 30.54 1.52 -9.73
N ILE A 3 30.64 1.69 -11.05
CA ILE A 3 29.63 1.28 -12.05
C ILE A 3 29.17 -0.19 -11.86
N ALA A 4 30.07 -1.06 -11.40
CA ALA A 4 29.76 -2.46 -11.06
C ALA A 4 28.74 -2.62 -9.91
N SER A 5 28.80 -1.77 -8.88
CA SER A 5 27.83 -1.79 -7.77
C SER A 5 26.42 -1.44 -8.25
N GLN A 6 26.31 -0.43 -9.12
CA GLN A 6 25.05 0.05 -9.66
C GLN A 6 24.38 -0.98 -10.59
N LYS A 7 25.16 -1.75 -11.35
CA LYS A 7 24.67 -2.87 -12.16
C LYS A 7 24.14 -4.02 -11.29
N SER A 8 24.86 -4.36 -10.22
CA SER A 8 24.42 -5.39 -9.26
C SER A 8 23.11 -5.00 -8.57
N ASP A 9 22.93 -3.72 -8.23
CA ASP A 9 21.71 -3.25 -7.56
C ASP A 9 20.46 -3.36 -8.44
N ARG A 10 20.60 -3.10 -9.74
CA ARG A 10 19.49 -3.25 -10.69
C ARG A 10 18.95 -4.67 -10.70
N TRP A 11 19.84 -5.66 -10.74
CA TRP A 11 19.44 -7.07 -10.70
C TRP A 11 18.76 -7.42 -9.38
N ILE A 12 19.26 -6.92 -8.24
CA ILE A 12 18.58 -7.15 -6.95
C ILE A 12 17.18 -6.55 -6.94
N VAL A 13 17.00 -5.31 -7.40
CA VAL A 13 15.67 -4.68 -7.46
C VAL A 13 14.73 -5.48 -8.36
N ILE A 14 15.20 -5.95 -9.52
CA ILE A 14 14.41 -6.80 -10.42
C ILE A 14 14.07 -8.13 -9.74
N SER A 15 15.02 -8.77 -9.05
CA SER A 15 14.78 -10.01 -8.31
C SER A 15 13.76 -9.82 -7.18
N ILE A 16 13.85 -8.73 -6.43
CA ILE A 16 12.86 -8.38 -5.39
C ILE A 16 11.50 -8.13 -6.02
N LEU A 17 11.43 -7.38 -7.12
CA LEU A 17 10.19 -7.11 -7.84
C LEU A 17 9.50 -8.41 -8.29
N ILE A 18 10.26 -9.33 -8.89
CA ILE A 18 9.75 -10.63 -9.34
C ILE A 18 9.32 -11.48 -8.14
N LEU A 19 10.17 -11.61 -7.12
CA LEU A 19 9.89 -12.43 -5.94
C LEU A 19 8.66 -11.91 -5.18
N ALA A 20 8.62 -10.62 -4.86
CA ALA A 20 7.49 -9.98 -4.18
C ALA A 20 6.22 -10.08 -5.04
N GLY A 21 6.34 -9.84 -6.35
CA GLY A 21 5.23 -9.97 -7.29
C GLY A 21 4.63 -11.37 -7.29
N VAL A 22 5.47 -12.40 -7.39
CA VAL A 22 5.02 -13.81 -7.34
C VAL A 22 4.40 -14.14 -5.99
N VAL A 23 5.08 -13.82 -4.88
CA VAL A 23 4.64 -14.18 -3.52
C VAL A 23 3.32 -13.50 -3.18
N PHE A 24 3.25 -12.17 -3.25
CA PHE A 24 2.04 -11.44 -2.86
C PHE A 24 0.87 -11.71 -3.79
N THR A 25 1.09 -11.83 -5.11
CA THR A 25 0.00 -12.19 -6.03
C THR A 25 -0.51 -13.61 -5.73
N THR A 26 0.38 -14.58 -5.47
CA THR A 26 -0.03 -15.95 -5.14
C THR A 26 -0.84 -15.99 -3.85
N ILE A 27 -0.40 -15.27 -2.81
CA ILE A 27 -1.12 -15.16 -1.53
C ILE A 27 -2.50 -14.54 -1.74
N LEU A 28 -2.57 -13.44 -2.48
CA LEU A 28 -3.83 -12.75 -2.77
C LEU A 28 -4.81 -13.65 -3.52
N LEU A 29 -4.34 -14.31 -4.58
CA LEU A 29 -5.16 -15.24 -5.36
C LEU A 29 -5.59 -16.45 -4.54
N TYR A 30 -4.70 -17.00 -3.70
CA TYR A 30 -5.04 -18.08 -2.78
C TYR A 30 -6.11 -17.65 -1.78
N ALA A 31 -5.95 -16.49 -1.14
CA ALA A 31 -6.91 -15.92 -0.21
C ALA A 31 -8.30 -15.74 -0.85
N ARG A 32 -8.35 -15.20 -2.07
CA ARG A 32 -9.61 -15.03 -2.81
C ARG A 32 -10.23 -16.36 -3.23
N LYS A 33 -9.42 -17.37 -3.57
CA LYS A 33 -9.89 -18.73 -3.90
C LYS A 33 -10.45 -19.47 -2.69
N THR A 34 -9.84 -19.32 -1.52
CA THR A 34 -10.29 -19.98 -0.28
C THR A 34 -11.41 -19.23 0.44
N GLY A 35 -11.81 -18.06 -0.07
CA GLY A 35 -12.81 -17.23 0.57
C GLY A 35 -12.32 -16.59 1.87
N MET A 36 -11.00 -16.41 2.03
CA MET A 36 -10.47 -15.62 3.14
C MET A 36 -11.00 -14.19 2.99
N LEU A 37 -11.95 -13.85 3.84
CA LEU A 37 -12.82 -12.69 3.69
C LEU A 37 -12.05 -11.40 3.95
N CYS A 38 -12.41 -10.41 3.13
CA CYS A 38 -12.23 -9.00 3.44
C CYS A 38 -12.72 -8.75 4.87
N PHE A 39 -11.98 -7.98 5.66
CA PHE A 39 -12.44 -7.65 7.00
C PHE A 39 -13.76 -6.87 6.90
N ASP A 40 -14.67 -7.13 7.84
CA ASP A 40 -16.04 -6.57 7.79
C ASP A 40 -16.03 -5.04 7.84
N ASP A 41 -15.05 -4.46 8.54
CA ASP A 41 -14.82 -3.01 8.63
C ASP A 41 -14.46 -2.36 7.28
N ALA A 42 -13.77 -3.06 6.39
CA ALA A 42 -13.42 -2.55 5.06
C ALA A 42 -14.67 -2.18 4.23
N TYR A 43 -15.79 -2.87 4.45
CA TYR A 43 -17.05 -2.57 3.75
C TYR A 43 -17.61 -1.19 4.09
N ILE A 44 -17.26 -0.62 5.25
CA ILE A 44 -17.61 0.75 5.58
C ILE A 44 -16.98 1.68 4.56
N THR A 45 -15.66 1.60 4.39
CA THR A 45 -14.92 2.41 3.44
C THR A 45 -15.35 2.15 2.00
N PHE A 46 -15.66 0.90 1.64
CA PHE A 46 -16.18 0.59 0.30
C PHE A 46 -17.51 1.29 0.03
N ARG A 47 -18.43 1.34 1.00
CA ARG A 47 -19.70 2.05 0.82
C ARG A 47 -19.50 3.55 0.64
N TYR A 48 -18.59 4.18 1.39
CA TYR A 48 -18.22 5.58 1.16
C TYR A 48 -17.68 5.79 -0.26
N ALA A 49 -16.79 4.90 -0.70
CA ALA A 49 -16.20 4.98 -2.04
C ALA A 49 -17.25 4.82 -3.15
N GLU A 50 -18.19 3.89 -3.01
CA GLU A 50 -19.31 3.69 -3.93
C GLU A 50 -20.25 4.90 -3.99
N ASN A 51 -20.59 5.47 -2.82
CA ASN A 51 -21.44 6.66 -2.75
C ASN A 51 -20.76 7.88 -3.38
N LEU A 52 -19.48 8.08 -3.10
CA LEU A 52 -18.72 9.18 -3.68
C LEU A 52 -18.62 9.03 -5.20
N ALA A 53 -18.29 7.83 -5.69
CA ALA A 53 -18.23 7.55 -7.12
C ALA A 53 -19.59 7.69 -7.83
N SER A 54 -20.69 7.47 -7.10
CA SER A 54 -22.07 7.64 -7.59
C SER A 54 -22.59 9.08 -7.49
N GLY A 55 -21.78 10.05 -7.05
CA GLY A 55 -22.18 11.44 -6.89
C GLY A 55 -23.07 11.73 -5.68
N LYS A 56 -23.18 10.79 -4.73
CA LYS A 56 -23.97 10.98 -3.49
C LYS A 56 -23.20 11.73 -2.40
N GLY A 57 -21.94 12.03 -2.63
CA GLY A 57 -21.04 12.71 -1.70
C GLY A 57 -20.27 11.74 -0.79
N PHE A 58 -19.44 12.32 0.08
CA PHE A 58 -18.56 11.59 1.00
C PHE A 58 -19.33 11.16 2.25
N VAL A 59 -20.30 10.24 2.09
CA VAL A 59 -21.26 9.84 3.13
C VAL A 59 -21.46 8.33 3.17
N TYR A 60 -21.79 7.79 4.35
CA TYR A 60 -22.21 6.39 4.47
C TYR A 60 -23.67 6.20 4.00
N ASN A 61 -24.60 7.02 4.51
CA ASN A 61 -25.99 7.04 4.08
C ASN A 61 -26.27 8.33 3.32
N ALA A 62 -26.94 8.23 2.17
CA ALA A 62 -27.32 9.40 1.39
C ALA A 62 -28.25 10.30 2.22
N GLY A 63 -27.93 11.59 2.29
CA GLY A 63 -28.65 12.56 3.12
C GLY A 63 -28.13 12.72 4.55
N GLU A 64 -27.22 11.84 5.01
CA GLU A 64 -26.57 11.95 6.32
C GLU A 64 -25.10 12.33 6.18
N HIS A 65 -24.76 13.56 6.58
CA HIS A 65 -23.39 14.09 6.48
C HIS A 65 -22.58 13.79 7.74
N ILE A 66 -22.23 12.51 7.92
CA ILE A 66 -21.39 12.03 9.02
C ILE A 66 -20.17 11.36 8.41
N LEU A 67 -18.97 11.74 8.86
CA LEU A 67 -17.73 11.08 8.49
C LEU A 67 -17.45 9.93 9.47
N GLY A 68 -17.56 8.70 8.98
CA GLY A 68 -17.40 7.48 9.78
C GLY A 68 -16.29 6.54 9.27
N THR A 69 -15.63 6.86 8.15
CA THR A 69 -14.41 6.15 7.74
C THR A 69 -13.20 6.77 8.42
N THR A 70 -12.30 5.94 8.95
CA THR A 70 -11.03 6.35 9.55
C THR A 70 -9.93 6.54 8.52
N THR A 71 -10.22 6.33 7.23
CA THR A 71 -9.22 6.24 6.16
C THR A 71 -9.62 7.06 4.92
N PRO A 72 -9.91 8.37 5.08
CA PRO A 72 -10.51 9.18 4.02
C PRO A 72 -9.70 9.23 2.73
N PHE A 73 -8.36 9.25 2.80
CA PHE A 73 -7.54 9.25 1.58
C PHE A 73 -7.64 7.92 0.83
N PHE A 74 -7.64 6.80 1.54
CA PHE A 74 -7.83 5.47 0.93
C PHE A 74 -9.22 5.37 0.29
N CYS A 75 -10.26 5.89 0.94
CA CYS A 75 -11.60 6.00 0.37
C CYS A 75 -11.63 6.79 -0.94
N LEU A 76 -10.91 7.92 -1.02
CA LEU A 76 -10.83 8.74 -2.23
C LEU A 76 -10.18 7.97 -3.39
N LEU A 77 -9.12 7.21 -3.12
CA LEU A 77 -8.47 6.36 -4.12
C LEU A 77 -9.42 5.28 -4.65
N LEU A 78 -10.14 4.61 -3.75
CA LEU A 78 -11.12 3.59 -4.12
C LEU A 78 -12.28 4.19 -4.93
N ALA A 79 -12.78 5.37 -4.56
CA ALA A 79 -13.81 6.06 -5.33
C ALA A 79 -13.32 6.39 -6.74
N GLY A 80 -12.07 6.86 -6.90
CA GLY A 80 -11.47 7.12 -8.21
C GLY A 80 -11.39 5.87 -9.08
N LEU A 81 -10.95 4.73 -8.52
CA LEU A 81 -10.96 3.44 -9.22
C LEU A 81 -12.39 2.99 -9.57
N ARG A 82 -13.35 3.28 -8.69
CA ARG A 82 -14.75 2.95 -8.92
C ARG A 82 -15.37 3.75 -10.07
N MET A 83 -15.02 5.03 -10.19
CA MET A 83 -15.47 5.88 -11.30
C MET A 83 -15.04 5.36 -12.67
N ILE A 84 -13.89 4.67 -12.76
CA ILE A 84 -13.42 4.02 -14.00
C ILE A 84 -13.90 2.56 -14.14
N GLY A 85 -14.85 2.13 -13.31
CA GLY A 85 -15.54 0.84 -13.42
C GLY A 85 -14.96 -0.31 -12.60
N ILE A 86 -13.88 -0.10 -11.82
CA ILE A 86 -13.29 -1.15 -10.99
C ILE A 86 -14.15 -1.34 -9.73
N LYS A 87 -14.51 -2.58 -9.40
CA LYS A 87 -15.24 -2.89 -8.17
C LYS A 87 -14.37 -2.54 -6.95
N THR A 88 -14.95 -1.94 -5.93
CA THR A 88 -14.23 -1.45 -4.74
C THR A 88 -13.35 -2.52 -4.06
N PRO A 89 -13.77 -3.79 -3.84
CA PRO A 89 -12.88 -4.81 -3.28
C PRO A 89 -11.67 -5.11 -4.17
N VAL A 90 -11.86 -5.14 -5.49
CA VAL A 90 -10.77 -5.36 -6.46
C VAL A 90 -9.84 -4.15 -6.48
N GLY A 91 -10.38 -2.94 -6.36
CA GLY A 91 -9.58 -1.73 -6.23
C GLY A 91 -8.67 -1.77 -4.98
N ALA A 92 -9.21 -2.20 -3.84
CA ALA A 92 -8.44 -2.36 -2.61
C ALA A 92 -7.33 -3.40 -2.75
N ASP A 93 -7.64 -4.54 -3.38
CA ASP A 93 -6.66 -5.59 -3.68
C ASP A 93 -5.51 -5.07 -4.56
N LEU A 94 -5.83 -4.29 -5.60
CA LEU A 94 -4.83 -3.71 -6.49
C LEU A 94 -3.93 -2.71 -5.76
N ILE A 95 -4.51 -1.83 -4.93
CA ILE A 95 -3.76 -0.86 -4.15
C ILE A 95 -2.86 -1.58 -3.13
N ASN A 96 -3.37 -2.58 -2.42
CA ASN A 96 -2.60 -3.33 -1.42
C ASN A 96 -1.49 -4.16 -2.05
N LEU A 97 -1.76 -4.81 -3.20
CA LEU A 97 -0.76 -5.56 -3.95
C LEU A 97 0.36 -4.65 -4.46
N PHE A 98 0.00 -3.52 -5.06
CA PHE A 98 0.97 -2.50 -5.46
C PHE A 98 1.82 -2.08 -4.25
N SER A 99 1.17 -1.73 -3.15
CA SER A 99 1.83 -1.23 -1.95
C SER A 99 2.81 -2.25 -1.35
N ALA A 100 2.43 -3.52 -1.29
CA ALA A 100 3.29 -4.59 -0.77
C ALA A 100 4.55 -4.81 -1.65
N ILE A 101 4.37 -4.85 -2.97
CA ILE A 101 5.48 -5.04 -3.92
C ILE A 101 6.46 -3.87 -3.84
N PHE A 102 5.97 -2.63 -3.92
CA PHE A 102 6.82 -1.45 -3.93
C PHE A 102 7.42 -1.15 -2.55
N SER A 103 6.74 -1.49 -1.46
CA SER A 103 7.32 -1.46 -0.10
C SER A 103 8.54 -2.37 0.01
N SER A 104 8.47 -3.57 -0.57
CA SER A 104 9.60 -4.52 -0.56
C SER A 104 10.84 -3.94 -1.24
N ILE A 105 10.65 -3.21 -2.34
CA ILE A 105 11.74 -2.51 -3.05
C ILE A 105 12.25 -1.33 -2.23
N LEU A 106 11.34 -0.51 -1.68
CA LEU A 106 11.71 0.65 -0.87
C LEU A 106 12.53 0.26 0.37
N ILE A 107 12.18 -0.83 1.05
CA ILE A 107 12.95 -1.34 2.20
C ILE A 107 14.41 -1.64 1.81
N PHE A 108 14.62 -2.28 0.65
CA PHE A 108 15.98 -2.51 0.14
C PHE A 108 16.70 -1.19 -0.17
N LEU A 109 16.03 -0.25 -0.82
CA LEU A 109 16.61 1.06 -1.14
C LEU A 109 16.95 1.86 0.13
N LEU A 110 16.11 1.83 1.16
CA LEU A 110 16.40 2.45 2.45
C LEU A 110 17.65 1.85 3.11
N GLY A 111 17.79 0.52 3.10
CA GLY A 111 19.01 -0.14 3.55
C GLY A 111 20.28 0.35 2.82
N ARG A 112 20.15 0.70 1.54
CA ARG A 112 21.26 1.31 0.78
C ARG A 112 21.55 2.73 1.20
N GLU A 113 20.53 3.55 1.46
CA GLU A 113 20.71 4.93 1.93
C GLU A 113 21.46 4.98 3.27
N VAL A 114 21.17 4.04 4.17
CA VAL A 114 21.91 3.88 5.44
C VAL A 114 23.24 3.11 5.29
N LYS A 115 23.72 2.92 4.06
CA LYS A 115 24.99 2.26 3.70
C LYS A 115 25.11 0.79 4.13
N ASN A 116 24.00 0.11 4.39
CA ASN A 116 23.96 -1.31 4.73
C ASN A 116 23.04 -2.10 3.78
N ARG A 117 23.58 -2.41 2.60
CA ARG A 117 22.86 -3.14 1.54
C ARG A 117 22.38 -4.53 1.99
N ILE A 118 23.19 -5.24 2.78
CA ILE A 118 22.87 -6.60 3.24
C ILE A 118 21.69 -6.55 4.21
N ALA A 119 21.69 -5.60 5.15
CA ALA A 119 20.55 -5.38 6.03
C ALA A 119 19.28 -5.02 5.24
N GLY A 120 19.38 -4.14 4.23
CA GLY A 120 18.25 -3.80 3.35
C GLY A 120 17.67 -5.00 2.60
N LEU A 121 18.54 -5.87 2.07
CA LEU A 121 18.11 -7.08 1.37
C LEU A 121 17.43 -8.06 2.33
N ASN A 122 18.02 -8.31 3.49
CA ASN A 122 17.43 -9.20 4.50
C ASN A 122 16.10 -8.65 5.02
N ALA A 123 15.99 -7.35 5.26
CA ALA A 123 14.74 -6.71 5.68
C ALA A 123 13.65 -6.80 4.60
N SER A 124 14.01 -6.64 3.33
CA SER A 124 13.09 -6.81 2.21
C SER A 124 12.59 -8.26 2.09
N ILE A 125 13.49 -9.25 2.19
CA ILE A 125 13.12 -10.67 2.20
C ILE A 125 12.24 -10.99 3.41
N LEU A 126 12.59 -10.50 4.59
CA LEU A 126 11.80 -10.68 5.81
C LEU A 126 10.38 -10.12 5.61
N PHE A 127 10.26 -8.91 5.07
CA PHE A 127 8.96 -8.30 4.77
C PHE A 127 8.13 -9.15 3.80
N ILE A 128 8.74 -9.65 2.72
CA ILE A 128 8.07 -10.54 1.76
C ILE A 128 7.61 -11.84 2.42
N CYS A 129 8.38 -12.37 3.37
CA CYS A 129 8.12 -13.66 4.00
C CYS A 129 7.30 -13.59 5.29
N PHE A 130 6.96 -12.40 5.79
CA PHE A 130 6.35 -12.24 7.10
C PHE A 130 4.82 -12.45 7.05
N PRO A 131 4.27 -13.47 7.74
CA PRO A 131 2.86 -13.85 7.62
C PRO A 131 1.86 -12.75 7.98
N TYR A 132 2.23 -11.84 8.89
CA TYR A 132 1.34 -10.74 9.29
C TYR A 132 0.99 -9.82 8.11
N PHE A 133 1.95 -9.60 7.20
CA PHE A 133 1.69 -8.81 6.00
C PHE A 133 0.82 -9.57 4.99
N TRP A 134 0.93 -10.89 4.95
CA TRP A 134 0.09 -11.73 4.08
C TRP A 134 -1.38 -11.65 4.46
N LEU A 135 -1.68 -11.60 5.77
CA LEU A 135 -3.05 -11.48 6.28
C LEU A 135 -3.70 -10.12 5.97
N ASN A 136 -2.90 -9.05 5.94
CA ASN A 136 -3.37 -7.70 5.64
C ASN A 136 -3.52 -7.42 4.15
N LEU A 137 -3.03 -8.31 3.29
CA LEU A 137 -3.10 -8.11 1.84
C LEU A 137 -4.55 -8.22 1.30
N PRO A 138 -5.33 -9.29 1.59
CA PRO A 138 -6.71 -9.43 1.13
C PRO A 138 -7.76 -8.80 2.08
N SER A 139 -7.32 -8.11 3.15
CA SER A 139 -8.23 -7.58 4.18
C SER A 139 -9.15 -6.47 3.66
N GLY A 140 -8.81 -5.84 2.53
CA GLY A 140 -9.53 -4.68 1.99
C GLY A 140 -9.24 -3.38 2.74
N MET A 141 -8.45 -3.45 3.82
CA MET A 141 -8.01 -2.32 4.62
C MET A 141 -6.79 -1.64 4.01
N GLU A 142 -6.56 -0.41 4.41
CA GLU A 142 -5.50 0.49 3.97
C GLU A 142 -4.11 0.15 4.52
N THR A 143 -3.97 -0.84 5.41
CA THR A 143 -2.73 -1.13 6.15
C THR A 143 -1.49 -1.23 5.25
N MET A 144 -1.57 -1.96 4.13
CA MET A 144 -0.43 -2.08 3.19
C MET A 144 -0.08 -0.74 2.55
N PHE A 145 -1.10 0.04 2.22
CA PHE A 145 -0.93 1.37 1.63
C PHE A 145 -0.34 2.37 2.64
N ALA A 146 -0.77 2.32 3.90
CA ALA A 146 -0.20 3.13 4.98
C ALA A 146 1.29 2.80 5.20
N ILE A 147 1.66 1.51 5.22
CA ILE A 147 3.07 1.08 5.30
C ILE A 147 3.88 1.62 4.13
N PHE A 148 3.33 1.53 2.91
CA PHE A 148 3.99 2.07 1.72
C PHE A 148 4.24 3.58 1.83
N LEU A 149 3.22 4.36 2.22
CA LEU A 149 3.36 5.80 2.42
C LEU A 149 4.38 6.14 3.53
N ALA A 150 4.39 5.38 4.63
CA ALA A 150 5.38 5.57 5.69
C ALA A 150 6.82 5.30 5.21
N LEU A 151 7.03 4.27 4.38
CA LEU A 151 8.34 4.01 3.78
C LEU A 151 8.76 5.09 2.78
N VAL A 152 7.82 5.61 1.98
CA VAL A 152 8.06 6.75 1.09
C VAL A 152 8.42 7.99 1.89
N LEU A 153 7.73 8.26 3.01
CA LEU A 153 8.03 9.38 3.91
C LEU A 153 9.48 9.30 4.41
N VAL A 154 9.87 8.16 4.98
CA VAL A 154 11.24 7.95 5.47
C VAL A 154 12.27 8.11 4.34
N TRP A 155 11.95 7.58 3.15
CA TRP A 155 12.84 7.71 2.00
C TRP A 155 13.02 9.17 1.54
N LEU A 156 11.94 9.95 1.53
CA LEU A 156 11.99 11.38 1.17
C LEU A 156 12.73 12.22 2.21
N ASP A 157 12.58 11.87 3.50
CA ASP A 157 13.29 12.51 4.60
C ASP A 157 14.82 12.27 4.48
N LEU A 158 15.24 11.03 4.24
CA LEU A 158 16.65 10.70 3.97
C LEU A 158 17.21 11.38 2.70
N LYS A 159 16.34 11.77 1.76
CA LYS A 159 16.72 12.52 0.55
C LYS A 159 16.66 14.04 0.73
N GLU A 160 16.44 14.52 1.95
CA GLU A 160 16.34 15.95 2.28
C GLU A 160 15.30 16.67 1.41
N ARG A 161 14.14 16.04 1.19
CA ARG A 161 13.01 16.60 0.41
C ARG A 161 11.83 16.96 1.33
N PRO A 162 11.95 17.98 2.20
CA PRO A 162 11.01 18.23 3.29
C PRO A 162 9.60 18.57 2.81
N VAL A 163 9.45 19.28 1.68
CA VAL A 163 8.13 19.62 1.14
C VAL A 163 7.36 18.37 0.72
N LEU A 164 8.01 17.46 -0.02
CA LEU A 164 7.38 16.21 -0.46
C LEU A 164 7.14 15.28 0.73
N ALA A 165 8.08 15.23 1.68
CA ALA A 165 7.90 14.48 2.92
C ALA A 165 6.67 14.98 3.69
N GLY A 166 6.50 16.30 3.85
CA GLY A 166 5.32 16.90 4.49
C GLY A 166 4.01 16.56 3.78
N LEU A 167 3.98 16.56 2.44
CA LEU A 167 2.81 16.14 1.67
C LEU A 167 2.48 14.67 1.91
N VAL A 168 3.48 13.78 1.85
CA VAL A 168 3.28 12.33 2.10
C VAL A 168 2.87 12.07 3.54
N ALA A 169 3.40 12.82 4.51
CA ALA A 169 2.97 12.74 5.92
C ALA A 169 1.50 13.15 6.08
N GLY A 170 1.05 14.20 5.39
CA GLY A 170 -0.36 14.58 5.36
C GLY A 170 -1.25 13.51 4.74
N LEU A 171 -0.82 12.89 3.63
CA LEU A 171 -1.54 11.77 3.01
C LEU A 171 -1.56 10.54 3.90
N LEU A 172 -0.47 10.25 4.62
CA LEU A 172 -0.40 9.15 5.58
C LEU A 172 -1.37 9.38 6.74
N LEU A 173 -1.41 10.60 7.30
CA LEU A 173 -2.38 10.97 8.33
C LEU A 173 -3.82 10.83 7.84
N LEU A 174 -4.12 11.22 6.60
CA LEU A 174 -5.45 11.02 6.00
C LEU A 174 -5.71 9.56 5.59
N THR A 175 -4.69 8.72 5.52
CA THR A 175 -4.86 7.28 5.30
C THR A 175 -5.19 6.61 6.62
N ARG A 176 -4.62 7.06 7.72
CA ARG A 176 -4.84 6.51 9.06
C ARG A 176 -4.71 7.61 10.11
N ILE A 177 -5.83 7.97 10.70
CA ILE A 177 -5.97 9.15 11.58
C ILE A 177 -5.65 8.81 13.06
N ASP A 178 -5.61 7.52 13.40
CA ASP A 178 -5.45 6.96 14.75
C ASP A 178 -4.10 6.27 15.01
#